data_AF-E8U3L5-F1
#
_entry.id   AF-E8U3L5-F1
#
_cell.length_a   1.000
_cell.length_b   1.000
_cell.length_c   1.000
_cell.angle_alpha   90.00
_cell.angle_beta   90.00
_cell.angle_gamma   90.00
#
_symmetry.space_group_name_H-M   'P 1'
#
loop_
_entity.id
_entity.type
_entity.pdbx_description
1 polymer ?
#
loop_
_entity_poly.entity_id
_entity_poly.type
_entity_poly.pdbx_seq_one_letter_code
_entity_poly.pdbx_strand_id
1 'polypeptide(L)' 'MKRRFREDPYPASGRGYVHVCPTCTAPMPLYDTRDGDQAYWCHTCDRGHRASDPPPEALRPLQNAG' A
#
# COMPACT_ATOMS: atom_id res chain seq x y z
N MET A 1 0.29 28.94 -2.82
CA MET A 1 -0.86 28.00 -2.96
C MET A 1 -0.73 26.92 -1.89
N LYS A 2 -1.55 26.98 -0.83
CA LYS A 2 -1.57 25.97 0.24
C LYS A 2 -2.31 24.75 -0.30
N ARG A 3 -1.58 23.66 -0.59
CA ARG A 3 -2.17 22.38 -1.03
C ARG A 3 -3.07 21.91 0.10
N ARG A 4 -4.36 21.71 -0.20
CA ARG A 4 -5.30 21.10 0.74
C ARG A 4 -4.74 19.72 1.08
N PHE A 5 -4.29 19.54 2.32
CA PHE A 5 -4.08 18.22 2.88
C PHE A 5 -5.45 17.55 2.86
N ARG A 6 -5.70 16.77 1.81
CA ARG A 6 -6.74 15.76 1.84
C ARG A 6 -6.35 14.89 3.03
N GLU A 7 -7.24 14.76 4.01
CA GLU A 7 -7.09 13.74 5.03
C GLU A 7 -7.15 12.40 4.30
N ASP A 8 -6.00 11.95 3.81
CA ASP A 8 -5.87 10.60 3.33
C ASP A 8 -6.10 9.71 4.55
N PRO A 9 -7.09 8.81 4.52
CA PRO A 9 -7.34 7.88 5.62
C PRO A 9 -6.16 6.91 5.83
N TYR A 10 -5.15 6.98 4.97
CA TYR A 10 -3.94 6.19 5.01
C TYR A 10 -2.74 7.12 5.26
N PRO A 11 -1.90 6.85 6.28
CA PRO A 11 -0.77 7.72 6.57
C PRO A 11 0.17 7.79 5.37
N ALA A 12 0.51 9.02 4.95
CA ALA A 12 1.43 9.32 3.83
C ALA A 12 2.86 8.76 3.99
N SER A 13 3.14 8.09 5.10
CA SER A 13 4.33 7.29 5.32
C SER A 13 3.84 5.95 5.84
N GLY A 14 4.30 4.82 5.29
CA GLY A 14 4.04 3.46 5.78
C GLY A 14 4.56 3.16 7.20
N ARG A 15 4.60 4.16 8.08
CA ARG A 15 4.88 4.07 9.51
C ARG A 15 3.69 3.40 10.18
N GLY A 16 3.68 2.07 10.17
CA GLY A 16 2.70 1.27 10.89
C GLY A 16 1.86 0.33 10.04
N TYR A 17 2.04 0.30 8.71
CA TYR A 17 1.31 -0.64 7.85
C TYR A 17 2.26 -1.32 6.84
N VAL A 18 1.99 -2.59 6.56
CA VAL A 18 2.59 -3.35 5.45
C VAL A 18 1.56 -3.57 4.36
N HIS A 19 2.00 -3.45 3.11
CA HIS A 19 1.21 -3.90 1.97
C HIS A 19 1.23 -5.42 1.89
N VAL A 20 0.06 -6.02 1.74
CA VAL A 20 -0.11 -7.46 1.57
C VAL A 20 -1.01 -7.74 0.37
N CYS A 21 -0.90 -8.93 -0.20
CA CYS A 21 -1.89 -9.38 -1.16
C CYS A 21 -3.24 -9.56 -0.45
N PRO A 22 -4.34 -8.96 -0.95
CA PRO A 22 -5.66 -9.12 -0.32
C PRO A 22 -6.15 -10.59 -0.32
N THR A 23 -5.67 -11.39 -1.27
CA THR A 23 -6.11 -12.79 -1.43
C THR A 23 -5.28 -13.77 -0.62
N CYS A 24 -3.94 -13.72 -0.72
CA CYS A 24 -3.07 -14.69 -0.03
C CYS A 24 -2.37 -14.13 1.21
N THR A 25 -2.57 -12.85 1.54
CA THR A 25 -1.97 -12.14 2.68
C THR A 25 -0.44 -12.09 2.70
N ALA A 26 0.21 -12.53 1.62
CA ALA A 26 1.66 -12.46 1.48
C ALA A 26 2.12 -10.99 1.55
N PRO A 27 3.19 -10.69 2.30
CA PRO A 27 3.76 -9.35 2.33
C PRO A 27 4.30 -8.98 0.95
N MET A 28 3.98 -7.77 0.51
CA MET A 28 4.24 -7.32 -0.84
C MET A 28 5.21 -6.13 -0.84
N PRO A 29 6.39 -6.25 -1.47
CA PRO A 29 7.25 -5.10 -1.70
C PRO A 29 6.57 -4.12 -2.67
N LEU A 30 6.75 -2.83 -2.40
CA LEU A 30 6.33 -1.77 -3.31
C LEU A 30 7.44 -1.46 -4.31
N TYR A 31 7.04 -1.14 -5.53
CA TYR A 31 7.91 -0.72 -6.61
C TYR A 31 7.45 0.62 -7.16
N ASP A 32 8.38 1.53 -7.40
CA ASP A 32 8.08 2.81 -8.02
C ASP A 32 7.70 2.59 -9.49
N THR A 33 6.64 3.29 -9.91
CA THR A 33 6.11 3.26 -11.26
C THR A 33 6.51 4.53 -12.02
N ARG A 34 6.45 4.49 -13.36
CA ARG A 34 6.87 5.64 -14.20
C ARG A 34 6.02 6.89 -13.97
N ASP A 35 4.79 6.71 -13.52
CA ASP A 35 3.85 7.77 -13.18
C ASP A 35 4.10 8.40 -11.80
N GLY A 36 5.12 7.93 -11.07
CA GLY A 36 5.49 8.47 -9.75
C GLY A 36 4.65 7.93 -8.59
N ASP A 37 3.81 6.93 -8.85
CA ASP A 37 3.10 6.16 -7.84
C ASP A 37 3.91 4.90 -7.46
N GLN A 38 3.44 4.14 -6.48
CA GLN A 38 3.96 2.83 -6.11
C GLN A 38 2.95 1.73 -6.44
N ALA A 39 3.45 0.55 -6.81
CA ALA A 39 2.62 -0.61 -7.11
C ALA A 39 3.26 -1.89 -6.58
N TYR A 40 2.46 -2.93 -6.43
CA TYR A 40 2.94 -4.26 -6.05
C TYR A 40 2.23 -5.34 -6.87
N TRP A 41 2.94 -6.46 -7.10
CA TRP A 41 2.46 -7.58 -7.90
C TRP A 41 2.59 -8.89 -7.14
N CYS A 42 1.46 -9.54 -6.84
CA CYS A 42 1.46 -10.86 -6.23
C CYS A 42 1.63 -11.94 -7.32
N HIS A 43 2.75 -12.64 -7.31
CA HIS A 43 3.01 -13.74 -8.25
C HIS A 43 2.13 -14.97 -7.99
N THR A 44 1.74 -15.23 -6.74
CA THR A 44 0.90 -16.39 -6.39
C THR A 44 -0.53 -16.24 -6.89
N CYS A 45 -1.08 -15.03 -6.80
CA CYS A 45 -2.44 -14.74 -7.23
C CYS A 45 -2.52 -14.14 -8.64
N ASP A 46 -1.36 -13.85 -9.24
CA ASP A 46 -1.19 -13.20 -10.54
C ASP A 46 -1.98 -11.89 -10.67
N ARG A 47 -1.83 -11.02 -9.65
CA ARG A 47 -2.57 -9.75 -9.56
C ARG A 47 -1.67 -8.60 -9.11
N GLY A 48 -1.87 -7.46 -9.75
CA GLY A 48 -1.21 -6.19 -9.41
C GLY A 48 -2.17 -5.18 -8.83
N HIS A 49 -1.69 -4.37 -7.89
CA HIS A 49 -2.45 -3.30 -7.26
C HIS A 49 -1.57 -2.06 -7.08
N ARG A 50 -2.22 -0.90 -7.05
CA ARG A 50 -1.58 0.39 -6.76
C ARG A 50 -1.52 0.59 -5.24
N ALA A 51 -0.45 1.23 -4.78
CA ALA A 51 -0.29 1.60 -3.38
C ALA A 51 -1.13 2.84 -3.03
N SER A 52 -1.39 3.71 -4.02
CA SER A 52 -2.27 4.88 -3.89
C SER A 52 -3.75 4.54 -3.76
N ASP A 53 -4.17 3.37 -4.26
CA ASP A 53 -5.54 2.86 -4.19
C ASP A 53 -5.53 1.37 -3.79
N PRO A 54 -5.12 1.05 -2.56
CA PRO A 54 -5.03 -0.32 -2.11
C PRO A 54 -6.43 -0.86 -1.80
N PRO A 55 -6.72 -2.13 -2.12
CA PRO A 55 -7.95 -2.77 -1.67
C PRO A 55 -8.03 -2.79 -0.13
N PRO A 56 -9.24 -2.87 0.47
CA PRO A 56 -9.43 -2.78 1.92
C PRO A 56 -8.59 -3.76 2.76
N GLU A 57 -8.31 -4.94 2.21
CA GLU A 57 -7.58 -6.03 2.86
C GLU A 57 -6.06 -5.99 2.59
N ALA A 58 -5.59 -5.05 1.76
CA ALA A 58 -4.20 -4.98 1.34
C ALA A 58 -3.29 -4.21 2.29
N LEU A 59 -3.84 -3.56 3.32
CA LEU A 59 -3.06 -2.88 4.36
C LEU A 59 -3.21 -3.64 5.67
N ARG A 60 -2.09 -4.14 6.19
CA ARG A 60 -2.05 -4.77 7.52
C ARG A 60 -1.24 -3.93 8.50
N PRO A 61 -1.72 -3.73 9.73
CA PRO A 61 -0.94 -3.02 10.74
C PRO A 61 0.34 -3.81 11.06
N LEU A 62 1.46 -3.11 11.14
CA LEU A 62 2.70 -3.63 11.70
C LEU A 62 2.45 -3.86 13.20
N GLN A 63 2.60 -5.10 13.67
CA GLN A 63 2.42 -5.47 15.08
C GLN A 63 3.43 -4.83 16.05
N ASN A 64 4.29 -3.94 15.55
CA ASN A 64 5.36 -3.26 16.29
C ASN A 64 5.34 -1.74 16.06
N ALA A 65 4.15 -1.14 15.98
CA ALA A 65 3.98 0.29 16.19
C ALA A 65 3.95 0.56 17.71
N GLY A 66 5.11 0.40 18.34
CA GLY A 66 5.39 0.81 19.72
C GLY A 66 6.12 2.14 19.77
#